data_AF-W6K0Y4-F1
#
_entry.id   AF-W6K0Y4-F1
#
_cell.length_a   1.000
_cell.length_b   1.000
_cell.length_c   1.000
_cell.angle_alpha   90.00
_cell.angle_beta   90.00
_cell.angle_gamma   90.00
#
_symmetry.space_group_name_H-M   'P 1'
#
loop_
_entity.id
_entity.type
_entity.pdbx_description
1 polymer ?
#
loop_
_entity_poly.entity_id
_entity_poly.type
_entity_poly.pdbx_seq_one_letter_code
_entity_poly.pdbx_strand_id
1 'polypeptide(L)'
;MLTGPYAGVVAGTLLIARNPEPDSTLPYLLRIPLGDGIVLRARETWPRTAKVYCHRHGAPWPDDAEVLEELPLTSCVPRGAAIDIVVARARESRSQFVITRARGRDDLLAVTEDFEDATANVSLPTSRAAGIVDIAIIVDTRER
;
A
#
# COMPACT_ATOMS: atom_id res chain seq x y z
N MET A 1 23.10 3.54 20.84
CA MET A 1 22.72 4.71 20.03
C MET A 1 23.13 4.42 18.60
N LEU A 2 22.17 4.19 17.69
CA LEU A 2 22.46 3.97 16.26
C LEU A 2 21.69 5.02 15.46
N THR A 3 22.44 5.95 14.88
CA THR A 3 21.98 7.03 14.01
C THR A 3 22.51 6.72 12.61
N GLY A 4 21.62 6.32 11.70
CA GLY A 4 21.92 6.05 10.30
C GLY A 4 20.83 6.66 9.39
N PRO A 5 21.15 7.02 8.14
CA PRO A 5 20.42 8.00 7.34
C PRO A 5 19.12 7.48 6.67
N TYR A 6 18.51 6.41 7.18
CA TYR A 6 17.24 5.90 6.65
C TYR A 6 16.06 6.50 7.41
N ALA A 7 15.32 7.31 6.67
CA ALA A 7 14.06 7.97 7.02
C ALA A 7 13.15 7.14 7.93
N GLY A 8 12.53 7.84 8.90
CA GLY A 8 11.92 7.28 10.10
C GLY A 8 10.98 6.11 9.89
N VAL A 9 11.30 5.00 10.57
CA VAL A 9 10.29 4.04 11.02
C VAL A 9 9.37 4.78 11.98
N VAL A 10 8.13 5.01 11.57
CA VAL A 10 7.09 5.39 12.52
C VAL A 10 6.69 4.12 13.26
N ALA A 11 7.06 4.01 14.54
CA ALA A 11 6.43 3.04 15.42
C ALA A 11 4.94 3.36 15.48
N GLY A 12 4.09 2.43 15.06
CA GLY A 12 2.67 2.68 14.95
C GLY A 12 1.87 1.42 14.70
N THR A 13 0.55 1.56 14.75
CA THR A 13 -0.40 0.48 14.51
C THR A 13 -1.22 0.82 13.28
N LEU A 14 -1.27 -0.11 12.34
CA LEU A 14 -2.30 -0.08 11.31
C LEU A 14 -3.59 -0.61 11.94
N LEU A 15 -4.63 0.23 11.97
CA LEU A 15 -5.95 -0.17 12.44
C LEU A 15 -6.81 -0.60 11.26
N ILE A 16 -7.59 -1.66 11.47
CA ILE A 16 -8.61 -2.12 10.53
C ILE A 16 -9.92 -2.16 11.29
N ALA A 17 -10.94 -1.48 10.77
CA ALA A 17 -12.27 -1.41 11.36
C ALA A 17 -13.35 -1.74 10.33
N ARG A 18 -14.55 -2.05 10.82
CA ARG A 18 -15.74 -2.12 9.96
C ARG A 18 -16.09 -0.73 9.45
N ASN A 19 -16.42 -0.63 8.16
CA ASN A 19 -17.02 0.60 7.62
C ASN A 19 -18.46 0.72 8.15
N PRO A 20 -18.81 1.82 8.83
CA PRO A 20 -20.17 2.01 9.37
C PRO A 20 -21.23 2.17 8.27
N GLU A 21 -20.86 2.43 7.01
CA GLU A 21 -21.79 2.49 5.88
C GLU A 21 -22.22 1.08 5.44
N PRO A 22 -23.46 0.65 5.73
CA PRO A 22 -23.88 -0.76 5.57
C PRO A 22 -24.00 -1.20 4.10
N ASP A 23 -24.31 -0.28 3.19
CA ASP A 23 -24.47 -0.56 1.75
C ASP A 23 -23.18 -0.32 0.94
N SER A 24 -22.06 -0.05 1.62
CA SER A 24 -20.80 0.22 0.96
C SER A 24 -20.19 -1.05 0.36
N THR A 25 -19.74 -0.98 -0.89
CA THR A 25 -18.94 -2.05 -1.51
C THR A 25 -17.51 -2.11 -0.96
N LEU A 26 -17.14 -1.17 -0.08
CA LEU A 26 -15.88 -1.11 0.64
C LEU A 26 -16.16 -1.28 2.15
N PRO A 27 -16.32 -2.53 2.63
CA PRO A 27 -16.82 -2.82 3.98
C PRO A 27 -15.81 -2.56 5.11
N TYR A 28 -14.58 -2.13 4.79
CA TYR A 28 -13.53 -1.92 5.79
C TYR A 28 -12.98 -0.49 5.76
N LEU A 29 -12.54 -0.02 6.93
CA LEU A 29 -11.72 1.17 7.11
C LEU A 29 -10.32 0.77 7.55
N LEU A 30 -9.29 1.38 6.96
CA LEU A 30 -7.89 1.21 7.36
C LEU A 30 -7.32 2.56 7.79
N ARG A 31 -6.58 2.60 8.91
CA ARG A 31 -5.83 3.77 9.36
C ARG A 31 -4.33 3.50 9.34
N ILE A 32 -3.65 4.11 8.38
CA ILE A 32 -2.19 4.07 8.27
C ILE A 32 -1.59 5.16 9.19
N PRO A 33 -0.61 4.84 10.05
CA PRO A 33 -0.05 5.77 11.03
C PRO A 33 1.02 6.69 10.41
N LEU A 34 0.64 7.47 9.40
CA LEU A 34 1.47 8.53 8.80
C LEU A 34 0.79 9.90 8.95
N GLY A 35 1.54 10.90 9.41
CA GLY A 35 0.98 12.22 9.73
C GLY A 35 -0.12 12.11 10.79
N ASP A 36 -1.24 12.80 10.58
CA ASP A 36 -2.43 12.72 11.45
C ASP A 36 -3.19 11.37 11.33
N GLY A 37 -2.76 10.50 10.41
CA GLY A 37 -3.41 9.25 10.09
C GLY A 37 -4.08 9.31 8.73
N ILE A 38 -3.69 8.40 7.85
CA ILE A 38 -4.31 8.23 6.55
C ILE A 38 -5.45 7.22 6.68
N VAL A 39 -6.68 7.66 6.43
CA VAL A 39 -7.86 6.78 6.48
C VAL A 39 -8.31 6.40 5.08
N LEU A 40 -8.44 5.09 4.87
CA LEU A 40 -8.86 4.47 3.62
C LEU A 40 -10.12 3.65 3.84
N ARG A 41 -10.98 3.57 2.83
CA ARG A 41 -11.99 2.52 2.67
C ARG A 41 -11.39 1.42 1.82
N ALA A 42 -11.64 0.15 2.14
CA ALA A 42 -11.12 -0.98 1.39
C ALA A 42 -12.16 -2.08 1.19
N ARG A 43 -11.94 -2.86 0.14
CA ARG A 43 -12.75 -4.04 -0.17
C ARG A 43 -12.46 -5.21 0.78
N GLU A 44 -11.24 -5.30 1.31
CA GLU A 44 -10.74 -6.39 2.16
C GLU A 44 -9.84 -5.83 3.27
N THR A 45 -9.66 -6.57 4.37
CA THR A 45 -8.92 -6.09 5.56
C THR A 45 -7.42 -5.96 5.31
N TRP A 46 -6.80 -7.00 4.74
CA TRP A 46 -5.39 -7.02 4.40
C TRP A 46 -5.16 -7.89 3.17
N PRO A 47 -4.35 -7.44 2.20
CA PRO A 47 -4.13 -8.22 1.00
C PRO A 47 -3.31 -9.48 1.38
N ARG A 48 -3.86 -10.66 1.08
CA ARG A 48 -3.15 -11.94 1.28
C ARG A 48 -2.51 -12.43 -0.01
N THR A 49 -3.27 -12.44 -1.10
CA THR A 49 -2.85 -13.01 -2.39
C THR A 49 -3.17 -12.14 -3.60
N ALA A 50 -3.86 -11.02 -3.42
CA ALA A 50 -4.34 -10.17 -4.50
C ALA A 50 -4.27 -8.69 -4.15
N LYS A 51 -4.26 -7.84 -5.19
CA LYS A 51 -4.33 -6.39 -5.04
C LYS A 51 -5.68 -5.99 -4.44
N VAL A 52 -5.66 -5.27 -3.32
CA VAL A 52 -6.88 -4.76 -2.68
C VAL A 52 -7.12 -3.33 -3.13
N TYR A 53 -8.31 -3.09 -3.66
CA TYR A 53 -8.75 -1.74 -4.02
C TYR A 53 -9.12 -0.96 -2.77
N CYS A 54 -8.51 0.22 -2.63
CA CYS A 54 -8.80 1.18 -1.57
C CYS A 54 -9.13 2.55 -2.15
N HIS A 55 -9.87 3.34 -1.39
CA HIS A 55 -10.22 4.71 -1.71
C HIS A 55 -10.02 5.59 -0.48
N ARG A 56 -9.60 6.84 -0.66
CA ARG A 56 -9.48 7.79 0.45
C ARG A 56 -10.82 7.97 1.15
N HIS A 57 -10.88 7.85 2.47
CA HIS A 57 -12.14 8.02 3.18
C HIS A 57 -12.65 9.48 3.09
N GLY A 58 -11.74 10.45 3.15
CA GLY A 58 -12.07 11.89 3.10
C GLY A 58 -12.56 12.48 4.42
N ALA A 59 -12.65 11.66 5.47
CA ALA A 59 -13.03 12.05 6.83
C ALA A 59 -12.00 11.50 7.84
N PRO A 60 -11.90 12.08 9.05
CA PRO A 60 -11.08 11.52 10.12
C PRO A 60 -11.55 10.12 10.50
N TRP A 61 -10.71 9.40 11.25
CA TRP A 61 -11.08 8.09 11.79
C TRP A 61 -12.27 8.23 12.74
N PRO A 62 -13.32 7.40 12.63
CA PRO A 62 -14.48 7.49 13.52
C PRO A 62 -14.13 7.15 14.97
N ASP A 63 -14.63 7.93 15.92
CA ASP A 63 -14.42 7.70 17.35
C ASP A 63 -15.07 6.40 17.84
N ASP A 64 -16.16 5.99 17.20
CA ASP A 64 -16.96 4.79 17.46
C ASP A 64 -16.62 3.63 16.51
N ALA A 65 -15.48 3.68 15.82
CA ALA A 65 -15.07 2.64 14.89
C ALA A 65 -14.98 1.27 15.57
N GLU A 66 -15.69 0.27 15.03
CA GLU A 66 -15.57 -1.13 15.42
C GLU A 66 -14.24 -1.70 14.88
N VAL A 67 -13.17 -1.60 15.68
CA VAL A 67 -11.85 -2.13 15.33
C VAL A 67 -11.88 -3.66 15.31
N LEU A 68 -11.55 -4.22 14.15
CA LEU A 68 -11.49 -5.67 13.91
C LEU A 68 -10.07 -6.21 14.08
N GLU A 69 -9.07 -5.45 13.63
CA GLU A 69 -7.66 -5.85 13.73
C GLU A 69 -6.78 -4.65 14.07
N GLU A 70 -5.82 -4.89 14.97
CA GLU A 70 -4.73 -3.98 15.28
C GLU A 70 -3.42 -4.65 14.85
N LEU A 71 -2.76 -4.09 13.84
CA LEU A 71 -1.56 -4.66 13.25
C LEU A 71 -0.36 -3.80 13.61
N PRO A 72 0.48 -4.22 14.59
CA PRO A 72 1.68 -3.49 14.96
C PRO A 72 2.64 -3.43 13.78
N LEU A 73 3.20 -2.26 13.49
CA LEU A 73 4.14 -2.07 12.39
C LEU A 73 5.58 -2.05 12.89
N THR A 74 6.44 -2.81 12.22
CA THR A 74 7.89 -2.71 12.36
C THR A 74 8.47 -1.64 11.42
N SER A 75 7.74 -1.26 10.38
CA SER A 75 8.11 -0.19 9.45
C SER A 75 6.88 0.40 8.75
N CYS A 76 6.87 1.71 8.56
CA CYS A 76 5.88 2.44 7.77
C CYS A 76 6.57 3.64 7.12
N VAL A 77 6.82 3.56 5.81
CA VAL A 77 7.70 4.51 5.12
C VAL A 77 7.04 5.02 3.84
N PRO A 78 6.86 6.34 3.68
CA PRO A 78 6.43 6.92 2.41
C PRO A 78 7.56 6.82 1.36
N ARG A 79 7.20 6.41 0.14
CA ARG A 79 8.07 6.22 -1.02
C ARG A 79 7.45 6.85 -2.27
N GLY A 80 7.53 8.16 -2.40
CA GLY A 80 6.96 8.88 -3.54
C GLY A 80 5.44 8.67 -3.64
N ALA A 81 4.98 7.95 -4.66
CA ALA A 81 3.57 7.60 -4.83
C ALA A 81 3.13 6.38 -4.01
N ALA A 82 4.02 5.74 -3.25
CA ALA A 82 3.71 4.56 -2.47
C ALA A 82 3.95 4.77 -0.97
N ILE A 83 3.38 3.89 -0.15
CA ILE A 83 3.68 3.74 1.27
C ILE A 83 4.02 2.27 1.51
N ASP A 84 5.26 2.01 1.91
CA ASP A 84 5.72 0.67 2.29
C ASP A 84 5.38 0.41 3.75
N ILE A 85 4.79 -0.75 4.03
CA ILE A 85 4.42 -1.16 5.39
C ILE A 85 4.96 -2.56 5.66
N VAL A 86 5.51 -2.72 6.87
CA VAL A 86 5.89 -4.02 7.42
C VAL A 86 5.18 -4.21 8.76
N VAL A 87 4.34 -5.23 8.84
CA VAL A 87 3.61 -5.68 10.02
C VAL A 87 4.48 -6.66 10.82
N ALA A 88 4.40 -6.61 12.15
CA ALA A 88 5.13 -7.46 13.08
C ALA A 88 4.59 -8.90 13.15
N ARG A 89 4.61 -9.63 12.02
CA ARG A 89 4.15 -11.03 11.93
C ARG A 89 5.05 -11.89 11.03
N ALA A 90 4.91 -13.20 11.12
CA ALA A 90 5.81 -14.16 10.47
C ALA A 90 5.59 -14.31 8.95
N ARG A 91 4.37 -14.11 8.44
CA ARG A 91 4.00 -14.27 7.02
C ARG A 91 3.09 -13.15 6.57
N GLU A 92 3.03 -12.90 5.25
CA GLU A 92 2.22 -11.83 4.68
C GLU A 92 2.49 -10.47 5.39
N SER A 93 3.73 -10.27 5.83
CA SER A 93 4.11 -9.19 6.73
C SER A 93 4.40 -7.89 5.99
N ARG A 94 4.51 -7.93 4.66
CA ARG A 94 4.90 -6.79 3.84
C ARG A 94 3.77 -6.45 2.88
N SER A 95 3.49 -5.16 2.72
CA SER A 95 2.55 -4.66 1.71
C SER A 95 2.92 -3.24 1.31
N GLN A 96 2.51 -2.84 0.11
CA GLN A 96 2.67 -1.49 -0.39
C GLN A 96 1.32 -0.89 -0.73
N PHE A 97 1.08 0.33 -0.27
CA PHE A 97 -0.09 1.15 -0.60
C PHE A 97 0.31 2.17 -1.67
N VAL A 98 -0.05 1.92 -2.93
CA VAL A 98 0.27 2.76 -4.09
C VAL A 98 -0.86 3.75 -4.36
N ILE A 99 -0.54 5.03 -4.28
CA ILE A 99 -1.41 6.15 -4.64
C ILE A 99 -1.44 6.25 -6.16
N THR A 100 -2.63 6.12 -6.73
CA THR A 100 -2.86 6.33 -8.15
C THR A 100 -3.87 7.46 -8.31
N ARG A 101 -3.57 8.41 -9.21
CA ARG A 101 -4.52 9.47 -9.54
C ARG A 101 -5.26 9.08 -10.80
N ALA A 102 -6.49 8.61 -10.67
CA ALA A 102 -7.36 8.32 -11.79
C ALA A 102 -8.46 9.39 -11.86
N ARG A 103 -8.59 10.08 -13.01
CA ARG A 103 -9.72 10.98 -13.31
C ARG A 103 -10.07 12.00 -12.20
N GLY A 104 -9.06 12.56 -11.53
CA GLY A 104 -9.24 13.58 -10.49
C GLY A 104 -9.68 13.04 -9.11
N ARG A 105 -9.61 11.73 -8.87
CA ARG A 105 -9.82 11.09 -7.56
C ARG A 105 -8.53 10.39 -7.12
N ASP A 106 -8.19 10.52 -5.83
CA ASP A 106 -7.08 9.77 -5.23
C ASP A 106 -7.56 8.36 -4.86
N ASP A 107 -7.37 7.43 -5.79
CA ASP A 107 -7.55 6.00 -5.56
C ASP A 107 -6.24 5.41 -5.03
N LEU A 108 -6.32 4.46 -4.11
CA LEU A 108 -5.15 3.86 -3.51
C LEU A 108 -5.22 2.33 -3.65
N LEU A 109 -4.20 1.72 -4.21
CA LEU A 109 -4.17 0.27 -4.46
C LEU A 109 -3.14 -0.36 -3.53
N ALA A 110 -3.54 -1.40 -2.80
CA ALA A 110 -2.59 -2.21 -2.05
C ALA A 110 -2.07 -3.37 -2.92
N VAL A 111 -0.76 -3.66 -2.88
CA VAL A 111 -0.12 -4.79 -3.57
C VAL A 111 0.58 -5.72 -2.56
N THR A 112 0.52 -7.04 -2.79
CA THR A 112 1.18 -8.08 -1.99
C THR A 112 2.37 -8.73 -2.67
N GLU A 113 3.35 -9.09 -1.83
CA GLU A 113 4.52 -9.97 -1.99
C GLU A 113 5.48 -9.71 -3.16
N ASP A 114 4.99 -9.40 -4.36
CA ASP A 114 5.83 -9.00 -5.49
C ASP A 114 6.13 -7.50 -5.43
N PHE A 115 7.36 -7.17 -5.04
CA PHE A 115 7.97 -5.87 -5.34
C PHE A 115 8.31 -5.85 -6.84
N GLU A 116 7.29 -5.85 -7.70
CA GLU A 116 7.50 -5.19 -8.98
C GLU A 116 7.76 -3.73 -8.62
N ASP A 117 8.94 -3.22 -9.00
CA ASP A 117 9.29 -1.81 -8.90
C ASP A 117 8.16 -1.03 -9.56
N ALA A 118 7.17 -0.64 -8.76
CA ALA A 118 5.95 -0.07 -9.25
C ALA A 118 6.38 1.31 -9.72
N THR A 119 6.72 1.41 -11.01
CA THR A 119 6.93 2.67 -11.70
C THR A 119 5.55 3.30 -11.92
N ALA A 120 4.82 3.48 -10.83
CA ALA A 120 3.65 4.31 -10.76
C ALA A 120 4.15 5.74 -11.02
N ASN A 121 3.90 6.19 -12.25
CA ASN A 121 4.31 7.48 -12.82
C ASN A 121 5.60 7.48 -13.67
N VAL A 122 6.01 6.36 -14.30
CA VAL A 122 6.99 6.46 -15.39
C VAL A 122 6.32 6.98 -16.66
N SER A 123 6.92 8.00 -17.26
CA SER A 123 6.56 8.39 -18.61
C SER A 123 7.04 7.28 -19.55
N LEU A 124 6.11 6.47 -20.06
CA LEU A 124 6.45 5.41 -21.01
C LEU A 124 7.07 6.07 -22.26
N PRO A 125 8.27 5.65 -22.70
CA PRO A 125 8.81 6.13 -23.97
C PRO A 125 7.84 5.76 -25.09
N THR A 126 7.24 6.75 -25.73
CA THR A 126 6.29 6.59 -26.85
C THR A 126 6.97 6.37 -28.20
N SER A 127 8.31 6.32 -28.22
CA SER A 127 9.06 6.07 -29.44
C SER A 127 9.01 4.60 -29.78
N ARG A 128 8.44 4.26 -30.95
CA ARG A 128 8.50 2.91 -31.52
C ARG A 128 9.97 2.45 -31.53
N ALA A 129 10.19 1.20 -31.11
CA ALA A 129 11.51 0.59 -31.08
C ALA A 129 12.21 0.74 -32.44
N ALA A 130 13.17 1.67 -32.51
CA ALA A 130 14.00 1.83 -33.69
C ALA A 130 15.10 0.77 -33.63
N GLY A 131 14.83 -0.41 -34.19
CA GLY A 131 15.87 -1.36 -34.62
C GLY A 131 16.48 -2.28 -33.56
N ILE A 132 15.83 -2.52 -32.42
CA ILE A 132 16.28 -3.56 -31.48
C ILE A 132 15.78 -4.91 -32.01
N VAL A 133 16.69 -5.67 -32.59
CA VAL A 133 16.38 -6.95 -33.28
C VAL A 133 16.30 -8.12 -32.31
N ASP A 134 16.84 -8.00 -31.10
CA ASP A 134 16.77 -9.04 -30.06
C ASP A 134 16.89 -8.42 -28.65
N ILE A 135 16.06 -8.86 -27.71
CA ILE A 135 16.12 -8.49 -26.29
C ILE A 135 16.37 -9.78 -25.51
N ALA A 136 17.55 -9.90 -24.93
CA ALA A 136 17.87 -10.99 -24.01
C ALA A 136 17.33 -10.64 -22.61
N ILE A 137 16.23 -11.30 -22.23
CA ILE A 137 15.68 -11.24 -20.88
C ILE A 137 16.37 -12.31 -20.04
N ILE A 138 17.17 -11.89 -19.07
CA ILE A 138 17.79 -12.80 -18.10
C ILE A 138 16.90 -12.78 -16.85
N VAL A 139 16.29 -13.93 -16.55
CA VAL A 139 15.44 -14.12 -15.37
C VAL A 139 16.24 -14.87 -14.31
N ASP A 140 16.48 -14.25 -13.16
CA ASP A 140 17.04 -14.92 -11.98
C ASP A 140 15.90 -15.58 -11.20
N THR A 141 15.88 -16.92 -11.17
CA THR A 141 14.80 -17.73 -10.57
C THR A 141 15.15 -18.25 -9.18
N ARG A 142 16.05 -17.59 -8.44
CA ARG A 142 16.43 -18.05 -7.10
C ARG A 142 15.59 -17.44 -5.99
N GLU A 143 14.29 -17.73 -5.95
CA GLU A 143 13.53 -17.82 -4.69
C GLU A 143 12.45 -18.90 -4.85
N ARG A 144 12.30 -19.76 -3.83
CA ARG A 144 11.52 -21.02 -3.88
C ARG A 144 10.51 -21.07 -2.74
#